data_AF-A0A0A9FUR6-F1
#
_entry.id   AF-A0A0A9FUR6-F1
#
_cell.length_a   1.000
_cell.length_b   1.000
_cell.length_c   1.000
_cell.angle_alpha   90.00
_cell.angle_beta   90.00
_cell.angle_gamma   90.00
#
_symmetry.space_group_name_H-M   'P 1'
#
loop_
_entity.id
_entity.type
_entity.pdbx_description
1 polymer ?
#
loop_
_entity_poly.entity_id
_entity_poly.type
_entity_poly.pdbx_seq_one_letter_code
_entity_poly.pdbx_strand_id
1 'polypeptide(L)'
;MIRSYELGLLFLPQALQSVPQFSCTEKNRSNLDSLALGGKIKTKLVTLCWKGDKEKEPSTDIVRLPVPYQLPPQPYEAEDVPWSWDRRYTKKDVYGSVWPRHG
;
A
#
# COMPACT_ATOMS: atom_id res chain seq x y z
N MET A 1 -15.17 -7.68 21.93
CA MET A 1 -14.45 -8.94 22.23
C MET A 1 -13.58 -9.27 21.03
N ILE A 2 -12.26 -9.35 21.24
CA ILE A 2 -11.33 -9.83 20.22
C ILE A 2 -11.44 -11.36 20.16
N ARG A 3 -11.59 -11.92 18.95
CA ARG A 3 -11.86 -13.36 18.73
C ARG A 3 -10.61 -14.18 18.39
N SER A 4 -9.53 -13.52 17.99
CA SER A 4 -8.30 -14.14 17.50
C SER A 4 -7.08 -13.39 18.01
N TYR A 5 -5.95 -14.08 18.13
CA TYR A 5 -4.67 -13.47 18.48
C TYR A 5 -3.88 -13.22 17.20
N GLU A 6 -3.56 -11.96 16.94
CA GLU A 6 -2.78 -11.53 15.77
C GLU A 6 -1.66 -10.60 16.25
N LEU A 7 -0.51 -10.64 15.58
CA LEU A 7 0.60 -9.74 15.85
C LEU A 7 1.09 -9.13 14.54
N GLY A 8 1.23 -7.80 14.54
CA GLY A 8 1.70 -7.04 13.38
C GLY A 8 2.68 -5.95 13.79
N LEU A 9 3.44 -5.46 12.81
CA LEU A 9 4.34 -4.33 12.94
C LEU A 9 3.76 -3.13 12.17
N LEU A 10 3.88 -1.94 12.74
CA LEU A 10 3.45 -0.69 12.13
C LEU A 10 4.66 0.21 11.86
N PHE A 11 4.89 0.53 10.59
CA PHE A 11 5.92 1.50 10.19
C PHE A 11 5.29 2.89 10.13
N LEU A 12 5.75 3.80 10.99
CA LEU A 12 5.30 5.20 11.01
C LEU A 12 6.45 6.15 10.69
N PRO A 13 6.22 7.20 9.87
CA PRO A 13 7.18 8.27 9.75
C PRO A 13 7.27 9.05 11.07
N GLN A 14 8.48 9.41 11.48
CA GLN A 14 8.73 10.32 12.58
C GLN A 14 8.41 11.76 12.17
N ALA A 15 7.36 12.33 12.78
CA ALA A 15 7.02 13.74 12.68
C ALA A 15 7.22 14.43 14.04
N LEU A 16 7.85 15.60 14.04
CA LEU A 16 8.15 16.34 15.28
C LEU A 16 6.97 17.17 15.77
N GLN A 17 6.15 17.71 14.86
CA GLN A 17 5.05 18.65 15.18
C GLN A 17 3.88 18.59 14.17
N SER A 18 3.81 17.54 13.33
CA SER A 18 2.83 17.40 12.26
C SER A 18 2.23 16.00 12.23
N VAL A 19 1.08 15.83 11.58
CA VAL A 19 0.49 14.51 11.36
C VAL A 19 1.37 13.74 10.37
N PRO A 20 1.89 12.56 10.73
CA PRO A 20 2.72 11.76 9.83
C PRO A 20 1.92 11.32 8.61
N GLN A 21 2.33 11.77 7.42
CA GLN A 21 1.71 11.38 6.15
C GLN A 21 2.59 10.37 5.42
N PHE A 22 2.04 9.19 5.13
CA PHE A 22 2.64 8.20 4.24
C PHE A 22 1.68 7.98 3.06
N SER A 23 2.17 8.22 1.84
CA SER A 23 1.47 7.81 0.63
C SER A 23 2.37 6.91 -0.19
N CYS A 24 1.90 5.71 -0.49
CA CYS A 24 2.57 4.79 -1.39
C CYS A 24 2.14 4.99 -2.85
N THR A 25 1.11 5.79 -3.11
CA THR A 25 0.64 6.16 -4.46
C THR A 25 0.90 7.65 -4.69
N GLU A 26 1.32 7.99 -5.90
CA GLU A 26 1.72 9.37 -6.28
C GLU A 26 0.51 10.29 -6.51
N LYS A 27 -0.72 9.75 -6.46
CA LYS A 27 -1.92 10.51 -6.76
C LYS A 27 -2.38 11.33 -5.56
N ASN A 28 -2.38 12.63 -5.78
CA ASN A 28 -2.79 13.72 -4.92
C ASN A 28 -1.72 14.11 -3.89
N ARG A 29 -0.85 15.03 -4.32
CA ARG A 29 -0.57 16.20 -3.47
C ARG A 29 -1.94 16.83 -3.16
N SER A 30 -2.63 16.31 -2.15
CA SER A 30 -3.74 17.04 -1.55
C SER A 30 -3.19 18.44 -1.27
N ASN A 31 -3.94 19.48 -1.66
CA ASN A 31 -3.73 20.87 -1.23
C ASN A 31 -3.92 20.99 0.30
N LEU A 32 -3.21 20.15 1.06
CA LEU A 32 -3.07 20.17 2.50
C LEU A 32 -1.76 20.87 2.89
N ASP A 33 -1.08 21.50 1.94
CA ASP A 33 0.01 22.44 2.23
C ASP A 33 -0.51 23.66 3.01
N SER A 34 -1.83 23.93 3.03
CA SER A 34 -2.41 25.05 3.80
C SER A 34 -2.79 24.73 5.24
N LEU A 35 -2.73 23.46 5.68
CA LEU A 35 -3.03 23.05 7.06
C LEU A 35 -1.79 22.64 7.86
N ALA A 36 -0.61 22.58 7.23
CA ALA A 36 0.64 22.29 7.92
C ALA A 36 1.17 23.55 8.63
N LEU A 37 0.64 23.79 9.83
CA LEU A 37 1.26 24.65 10.82
C LEU A 37 2.67 24.11 11.15
N GLY A 38 3.70 24.61 10.46
CA GLY A 38 5.09 24.72 10.91
C GLY A 38 5.91 23.46 11.26
N GLY A 39 5.39 22.24 11.12
CA GLY A 39 6.09 21.03 11.58
C GLY A 39 7.07 20.43 10.57
N LYS A 40 8.37 20.37 10.92
CA LYS A 40 9.41 19.67 10.14
C LYS A 40 9.21 18.14 10.23
N ILE A 41 9.13 17.46 9.09
CA ILE A 41 9.16 15.99 9.00
C ILE A 41 10.61 15.53 9.06
N LYS A 42 10.94 14.60 9.96
CA LYS A 42 12.32 14.09 10.11
C LYS A 42 12.59 12.89 9.20
N THR A 43 11.63 11.98 9.09
CA THR A 43 11.77 10.78 8.25
C THR A 43 10.60 10.66 7.28
N LYS A 44 10.89 10.32 6.02
CA LYS A 44 9.88 10.05 5.00
C LYS A 44 9.95 8.58 4.58
N LEU A 45 8.84 7.87 4.77
CA LEU A 45 8.69 6.52 4.24
C LEU A 45 8.27 6.61 2.77
N VAL A 46 8.95 5.89 1.88
CA VAL A 46 8.65 5.84 0.44
C VAL A 46 8.74 4.41 -0.08
N THR A 47 8.20 4.14 -1.27
CA THR A 47 8.36 2.83 -1.92
C THR A 47 9.71 2.73 -2.64
N LEU A 48 10.16 1.52 -2.98
CA LEU A 48 11.41 1.31 -3.73
C LEU A 48 11.43 2.04 -5.08
N CYS A 49 10.28 2.17 -5.74
CA CYS A 49 10.14 2.80 -7.06
C CYS A 49 10.04 4.33 -7.01
N TRP A 50 10.14 4.94 -5.83
CA TRP A 50 10.00 6.38 -5.67
C TRP A 50 11.15 7.14 -6.34
N LYS A 51 10.80 8.05 -7.27
CA LYS A 51 11.71 8.87 -8.09
C LYS A 51 11.76 10.35 -7.68
N GLY A 52 11.29 10.70 -6.49
CA GLY A 52 11.20 12.12 -6.12
C GLY A 52 12.55 12.84 -5.99
N ASP A 53 12.51 14.16 -6.17
CA ASP A 53 13.69 15.03 -6.20
C ASP A 53 14.41 15.05 -4.86
N LYS A 54 15.67 14.60 -4.84
CA LYS A 54 16.56 14.66 -3.66
C LYS A 54 16.96 16.09 -3.29
N GLU A 55 16.75 17.06 -4.17
CA GLU A 55 17.30 18.41 -4.05
C GLU A 55 16.46 19.38 -3.22
N LYS A 56 15.18 19.09 -2.96
CA LYS A 56 14.27 20.04 -2.29
C LYS A 56 14.21 19.93 -0.77
N GLU A 57 14.58 18.79 -0.17
CA GLU A 57 14.42 18.59 1.29
C GLU A 57 15.64 17.89 1.92
N PRO A 58 16.80 18.56 2.01
CA PRO A 58 18.05 17.97 2.51
C PRO A 58 18.01 17.54 3.99
N SER A 59 16.97 17.90 4.73
CA SER A 59 16.85 17.63 6.18
C SER A 59 16.00 16.41 6.54
N THR A 60 15.44 15.70 5.55
CA THR A 60 14.56 14.54 5.77
C THR A 60 15.25 13.22 5.44
N ASP A 61 15.33 12.31 6.41
CA ASP A 61 15.82 10.95 6.22
C ASP A 61 14.81 10.12 5.40
N ILE A 62 15.24 9.55 4.28
CA ILE A 62 14.36 8.77 3.40
C ILE A 62 14.52 7.28 3.69
N VAL A 63 13.44 6.64 4.14
CA VAL A 63 13.37 5.19 4.36
C VAL A 63 12.56 4.55 3.24
N ARG A 64 13.17 3.61 2.52
CA ARG A 64 12.52 2.92 1.41
C ARG A 64 11.94 1.57 1.87
N LEU A 65 10.66 1.36 1.64
CA LEU A 65 9.93 0.15 2.02
C LEU A 65 9.68 -0.76 0.80
N PRO A 66 9.97 -2.07 0.90
CA PRO A 66 9.71 -3.04 -0.15
C PRO A 66 8.23 -3.45 -0.16
N VAL A 67 7.40 -2.68 -0.87
CA VAL A 67 6.00 -3.08 -1.10
C VAL A 67 5.98 -4.22 -2.13
N PRO A 68 5.45 -5.41 -1.80
CA PRO A 68 5.58 -6.62 -2.64
C PRO A 68 4.54 -6.72 -3.77
N TYR A 69 3.74 -5.67 -4.00
CA TYR A 69 2.70 -5.61 -5.01
C TYR A 69 2.77 -4.29 -5.79
N GLN A 70 2.20 -4.29 -6.99
CA GLN A 70 2.18 -3.12 -7.86
C GLN A 70 1.28 -2.01 -7.30
N LEU A 71 1.71 -0.76 -7.52
CA LEU A 71 0.98 0.44 -7.12
C LEU A 71 0.76 1.35 -8.35
N PRO A 72 -0.41 1.99 -8.47
CA PRO A 72 -1.61 1.78 -7.65
C PRO A 72 -2.23 0.39 -7.89
N PRO A 73 -2.98 -0.17 -6.93
CA PRO A 73 -3.76 -1.37 -7.18
C PRO A 73 -4.71 -1.15 -8.36
N GLN A 74 -4.79 -2.12 -9.26
CA GLN A 74 -5.75 -2.09 -10.36
C GLN A 74 -7.15 -2.45 -9.83
N PRO A 75 -8.18 -1.62 -10.10
CA PRO A 75 -9.56 -1.97 -9.81
C PRO A 75 -9.98 -3.23 -10.57
N TYR A 76 -10.93 -3.98 -10.01
CA TYR A 76 -11.53 -5.12 -10.69
C TYR A 76 -12.35 -4.66 -11.88
N GLU A 77 -12.32 -5.43 -12.95
CA GLU A 77 -13.21 -5.25 -14.10
C GLU A 77 -14.63 -5.70 -13.74
N ALA A 78 -15.61 -5.39 -14.60
CA ALA A 78 -17.02 -5.72 -14.33
C ALA A 78 -17.29 -7.23 -14.26
N GLU A 79 -16.48 -8.06 -14.93
CA GLU A 79 -16.61 -9.52 -14.89
C GLU A 79 -15.79 -10.18 -13.77
N ASP A 80 -14.88 -9.43 -13.13
CA ASP A 80 -14.01 -9.98 -12.10
C ASP A 80 -14.80 -10.30 -10.84
N VAL A 81 -14.54 -11.51 -10.31
CA VAL A 81 -15.14 -11.97 -9.06
C VAL A 81 -14.02 -12.40 -8.10
N PRO A 82 -14.11 -12.06 -6.81
CA PRO A 82 -13.13 -12.53 -5.84
C PRO A 82 -13.12 -14.06 -5.79
N TRP A 83 -11.93 -14.62 -5.57
CA TRP A 83 -11.78 -16.05 -5.36
C TRP A 83 -12.51 -16.48 -4.08
N SER A 84 -13.33 -17.53 -4.19
CA SER A 84 -13.98 -18.18 -3.06
C SER A 84 -13.73 -19.68 -3.12
N TRP A 85 -13.14 -20.23 -2.07
CA TRP A 85 -12.68 -21.62 -2.03
C TRP A 85 -13.82 -22.64 -2.10
N ASP A 86 -15.04 -22.26 -1.73
CA ASP A 86 -16.26 -23.07 -1.72
C ASP A 86 -17.08 -22.95 -3.03
N ARG A 87 -16.66 -22.06 -3.94
CA ARG A 87 -17.34 -21.84 -5.22
C ARG A 87 -16.83 -22.79 -6.29
N ARG A 88 -17.71 -23.22 -7.19
CA ARG A 88 -17.33 -24.00 -8.38
C ARG A 88 -16.88 -23.11 -9.52
N TYR A 89 -15.68 -23.37 -10.04
CA TYR A 89 -15.10 -22.72 -11.22
C TYR A 89 -14.87 -23.77 -12.32
N THR A 90 -15.64 -23.69 -13.40
CA THR A 90 -15.59 -24.64 -14.53
C THR A 90 -14.58 -24.27 -15.60
N LYS A 91 -14.05 -23.04 -15.59
CA LYS A 91 -12.95 -22.62 -16.46
C LYS A 91 -11.68 -23.34 -16.03
N LYS A 92 -10.98 -23.93 -16.99
CA LYS A 92 -9.69 -24.60 -16.74
C LYS A 92 -8.63 -23.59 -16.29
N ASP A 93 -7.89 -23.96 -15.26
CA ASP A 93 -6.73 -23.22 -14.76
C ASP A 93 -5.49 -23.39 -15.67
N VAL A 94 -4.35 -22.83 -15.24
CA VAL A 94 -3.08 -22.91 -15.96
C VAL A 94 -2.56 -24.34 -16.16
N TYR A 95 -3.09 -25.32 -15.43
CA TYR A 95 -2.76 -26.75 -15.54
C TYR A 95 -3.88 -27.57 -16.22
N GLY A 96 -4.90 -26.91 -16.78
CA GLY A 96 -6.00 -27.59 -17.45
C GLY A 96 -7.05 -28.20 -16.50
N SER A 97 -6.98 -27.89 -15.20
CA SER A 97 -7.88 -28.42 -14.15
C SER A 97 -8.99 -27.43 -13.80
N VAL A 98 -10.10 -27.93 -13.23
CA VAL A 98 -11.21 -27.11 -12.71
C VAL A 98 -11.22 -27.13 -11.17
N TRP A 99 -11.95 -26.21 -10.53
CA TRP A 99 -12.11 -26.18 -9.07
C TRP A 99 -13.57 -26.38 -8.64
N PRO A 100 -13.85 -27.27 -7.67
CA PRO A 100 -12.94 -28.26 -7.12
C PRO A 100 -12.58 -29.31 -8.19
N ARG A 101 -11.45 -29.99 -8.00
CA ARG A 101 -11.11 -31.15 -8.82
C ARG A 101 -12.19 -32.21 -8.59
N HIS A 102 -12.77 -32.75 -9.66
CA HIS A 102 -13.63 -33.92 -9.55
C HIS A 102 -12.81 -35.01 -8.85
N GLY A 103 -13.27 -35.44 -7.67
CA GLY A 103 -12.70 -36.57 -6.95
C GLY A 103 -12.95 -37.88 -7.68
#